data_AF-A0A2H1A7I6-F1
#
_entry.id   AF-A0A2H1A7I6-F1
#
_cell.length_a   1.000
_cell.length_b   1.000
_cell.length_c   1.000
_cell.angle_alpha   90.00
_cell.angle_beta   90.00
_cell.angle_gamma   90.00
#
_symmetry.space_group_name_H-M   'P 1'
#
loop_
_entity.id
_entity.type
_entity.pdbx_description
1 polymer ?
#
loop_
_entity_poly.entity_id
_entity_poly.type
_entity_poly.pdbx_seq_one_letter_code
_entity_poly.pdbx_strand_id
1 'polypeptide(L)'
;MLSRNVGAVMRLSCRGKATQVNPETQRVVNQLSVLSASKKQPKVLKLCREDLIKHQTITNAWRLFKRKNFERRQAQLEKQYESIKTAMTELKEVSPELFEAANKKEPVRFPVDLRIPTDYPPNKPWQTYYTKPGSLEK
;
A
#
# COMPACT_ATOMS: atom_id res chain seq x y z
N MET A 1 -25.94 -36.30 71.85
CA MET A 1 -25.47 -36.51 70.46
C MET A 1 -26.01 -35.40 69.57
N LEU A 2 -25.23 -34.34 69.31
CA LEU A 2 -25.56 -33.32 68.31
C LEU A 2 -24.27 -32.97 67.55
N SER A 3 -24.09 -33.64 66.40
CA SER A 3 -23.01 -33.33 65.45
C SER A 3 -23.47 -32.18 64.55
N ARG A 4 -22.76 -31.04 64.60
CA ARG A 4 -22.91 -29.96 63.63
C ARG A 4 -21.84 -30.15 62.56
N ASN A 5 -22.24 -30.67 61.40
CA ASN A 5 -21.42 -30.68 60.20
C ASN A 5 -21.32 -29.26 59.63
N VAL A 6 -20.15 -28.63 59.75
CA VAL A 6 -19.86 -27.34 59.10
C VAL A 6 -19.17 -27.65 57.77
N GLY A 7 -19.92 -27.51 56.67
CA GLY A 7 -19.41 -27.71 55.32
C GLY A 7 -18.25 -26.75 55.01
N ALA A 8 -17.09 -27.30 54.67
CA ALA A 8 -15.95 -26.53 54.20
C ALA A 8 -16.19 -26.07 52.76
N VAL A 9 -16.59 -24.80 52.61
CA VAL A 9 -16.59 -24.11 51.31
C VAL A 9 -15.13 -23.82 50.93
N MET A 10 -14.56 -24.65 50.06
CA MET A 10 -13.28 -24.33 49.41
C MET A 10 -13.48 -23.11 48.52
N ARG A 11 -13.03 -21.94 49.00
CA ARG A 11 -12.89 -20.75 48.17
C ARG A 11 -11.71 -20.98 47.21
N LEU A 12 -12.00 -21.21 45.92
CA LEU A 12 -11.00 -21.05 44.87
C LEU A 12 -10.53 -19.59 44.88
N SER A 13 -9.32 -19.35 45.39
CA SER A 13 -8.64 -18.08 45.24
C SER A 13 -8.23 -17.91 43.78
N CYS A 14 -9.09 -17.32 42.97
CA CYS A 14 -8.67 -16.73 41.70
C CYS A 14 -7.82 -15.50 42.03
N ARG A 15 -6.49 -15.68 42.07
CA ARG A 15 -5.51 -14.62 42.27
C ARG A 15 -5.55 -13.66 41.07
N GLY A 16 -6.46 -12.69 41.11
CA GLY A 16 -6.46 -11.55 40.20
C GLY A 16 -5.16 -10.78 40.39
N LYS A 17 -4.35 -10.64 39.33
CA LYS A 17 -3.22 -9.70 39.35
C LYS A 17 -3.80 -8.30 39.46
N ALA A 18 -3.68 -7.68 40.63
CA ALA A 18 -4.02 -6.28 40.82
C ALA A 18 -3.10 -5.44 39.93
N THR A 19 -3.64 -4.89 38.84
CA THR A 19 -2.93 -3.90 38.04
C THR A 19 -2.92 -2.58 38.82
N GLN A 20 -1.73 -2.11 39.19
CA GLN A 20 -1.56 -0.91 40.03
C GLN A 20 -1.84 0.43 39.30
N VAL A 21 -2.14 0.39 38.01
CA VAL A 21 -2.27 1.57 37.14
C VAL A 21 -3.72 1.81 36.73
N ASN A 22 -4.10 3.07 36.51
CA ASN A 22 -5.41 3.46 35.99
C ASN A 22 -5.71 2.69 34.68
N PRO A 23 -6.93 2.15 34.47
CA PRO A 23 -7.32 1.47 33.22
C PRO A 23 -7.05 2.26 31.94
N GLU A 24 -7.14 3.60 31.95
CA GLU A 24 -6.81 4.44 30.79
C GLU A 24 -5.32 4.39 30.47
N THR A 25 -4.48 4.50 31.50
CA THR A 25 -3.03 4.35 31.38
C THR A 25 -2.65 2.95 30.88
N GLN A 26 -3.37 1.91 31.32
CA GLN A 26 -3.16 0.55 30.81
C GLN A 26 -3.47 0.42 29.31
N ARG A 27 -4.51 1.09 28.81
CA ARG A 27 -4.82 1.10 27.36
C ARG A 27 -3.70 1.75 26.56
N VAL A 28 -3.17 2.88 27.03
CA VAL A 28 -2.02 3.55 26.39
C VAL A 28 -0.79 2.66 26.43
N VAL A 29 -0.48 2.03 27.57
CA VAL A 29 0.63 1.08 27.69
C VAL A 29 0.44 -0.12 26.75
N ASN A 30 -0.79 -0.59 26.57
CA ASN A 30 -1.09 -1.67 25.63
C ASN A 30 -0.93 -1.22 24.17
N GLN A 31 -1.38 -0.02 23.80
CA GLN A 31 -1.14 0.56 22.47
C GLN A 31 0.36 0.72 22.19
N LEU A 32 1.11 1.26 23.16
CA LEU A 32 2.56 1.37 23.09
C LEU A 32 3.23 0.00 23.03
N SER A 33 2.70 -0.98 23.76
CA SER A 33 3.15 -2.37 23.67
C SER A 33 2.93 -2.90 22.26
N VAL A 34 1.74 -2.73 21.66
CA VAL A 34 1.45 -3.19 20.28
C VAL A 34 2.48 -2.66 19.28
N LEU A 35 2.84 -1.39 19.39
CA LEU A 35 3.87 -0.77 18.55
C LEU A 35 5.29 -1.21 18.93
N SER A 36 5.52 -1.55 20.20
CA SER A 36 6.81 -2.01 20.69
C SER A 36 7.17 -3.38 20.13
N ALA A 37 8.36 -3.46 19.57
CA ALA A 37 8.96 -4.71 19.12
C ALA A 37 9.34 -5.67 20.28
N SER A 38 9.26 -5.18 21.52
CA SER A 38 9.59 -5.93 22.73
C SER A 38 8.76 -7.21 22.82
N LYS A 39 9.46 -8.36 22.86
CA LYS A 39 8.92 -9.72 22.94
C LYS A 39 8.01 -10.15 21.77
N LYS A 40 7.89 -9.33 20.71
CA LYS A 40 7.08 -9.64 19.50
C LYS A 40 7.93 -10.03 18.31
N GLN A 41 9.21 -9.67 18.29
CA GLN A 41 10.11 -10.07 17.21
C GLN A 41 10.52 -11.55 17.37
N PRO A 42 10.42 -12.36 16.30
CA PRO A 42 10.95 -13.71 16.31
C PRO A 42 12.49 -13.67 16.32
N LYS A 43 13.11 -14.83 16.61
CA LYS A 43 14.55 -14.99 16.45
C LYS A 43 14.92 -14.82 14.98
N VAL A 44 16.08 -14.22 14.71
CA VAL A 44 16.60 -14.03 13.35
C VAL A 44 16.75 -15.40 12.66
N LEU A 45 16.30 -15.47 11.41
CA LEU A 45 16.40 -16.66 10.59
C LEU A 45 17.88 -16.99 10.31
N LYS A 46 18.30 -18.19 10.71
CA LYS A 46 19.64 -18.73 10.40
C LYS A 46 19.51 -19.67 9.21
N LEU A 47 20.26 -19.40 8.15
CA LEU A 47 20.29 -20.22 6.94
C LEU A 47 21.56 -21.05 6.89
N CYS A 48 21.46 -22.25 6.31
CA CYS A 48 22.64 -23.01 5.90
C CYS A 48 23.37 -22.28 4.76
N ARG A 49 24.65 -22.62 4.53
CA ARG A 49 25.47 -21.96 3.49
C ARG A 49 24.84 -22.07 2.11
N GLU A 50 24.33 -23.24 1.75
CA GLU A 50 23.69 -23.46 0.45
C GLU A 50 22.43 -22.62 0.27
N ASP A 51 21.60 -22.52 1.30
CA ASP A 51 20.38 -21.72 1.24
C ASP A 51 20.67 -20.22 1.24
N LEU A 52 21.75 -19.79 1.89
CA LEU A 52 22.23 -18.43 1.80
C LEU A 52 22.65 -18.09 0.35
N ILE A 53 23.37 -18.99 -0.31
CA ILE A 53 23.76 -18.83 -1.72
C ILE A 53 22.50 -18.75 -2.60
N LYS A 54 21.54 -19.67 -2.43
CA LYS A 54 20.25 -19.63 -3.15
C LYS A 54 19.49 -18.32 -2.93
N HIS A 55 19.44 -17.83 -1.69
CA HIS A 55 18.79 -16.57 -1.37
C HIS A 55 19.45 -15.39 -2.09
N GLN A 56 20.79 -15.35 -2.09
CA GLN A 56 21.56 -14.31 -2.78
C GLN A 56 21.35 -14.37 -4.30
N THR A 57 21.36 -15.55 -4.90
CA THR A 57 21.15 -15.70 -6.35
C THR A 57 19.75 -15.27 -6.77
N ILE A 58 18.70 -15.68 -6.05
CA ILE A 58 17.31 -15.24 -6.30
C ILE A 58 17.21 -13.72 -6.17
N THR A 59 17.80 -13.14 -5.12
CA THR A 59 17.77 -11.69 -4.89
C THR A 59 18.48 -10.92 -6.01
N ASN A 60 19.64 -11.41 -6.45
CA ASN A 60 20.40 -10.80 -7.53
C ASN A 60 19.67 -10.91 -8.88
N ALA A 61 19.07 -12.07 -9.18
CA ALA A 61 18.24 -12.25 -10.37
C ALA A 61 17.04 -11.29 -10.36
N TRP A 62 16.37 -11.13 -9.22
CA TRP A 62 15.27 -10.19 -9.06
C TRP A 62 15.69 -8.72 -9.25
N ARG A 63 16.84 -8.32 -8.70
CA ARG A 63 17.40 -6.98 -8.93
C ARG A 63 17.69 -6.73 -10.40
N LEU A 64 18.29 -7.71 -11.08
CA LEU A 64 18.56 -7.63 -12.51
C LEU A 64 17.27 -7.53 -13.33
N PHE A 65 16.24 -8.32 -12.99
CA PHE A 65 14.92 -8.23 -13.61
C PHE A 65 14.28 -6.84 -13.45
N LYS A 66 14.28 -6.29 -12.23
CA LYS A 66 13.77 -4.93 -11.99
C LYS A 66 14.53 -3.88 -12.80
N ARG A 67 15.86 -3.97 -12.86
CA ARG A 67 16.70 -3.06 -13.64
C ARG A 67 16.30 -3.09 -15.13
N LYS A 68 16.19 -4.28 -15.72
CA LYS A 68 15.73 -4.43 -17.11
C LYS A 68 14.34 -3.84 -17.36
N ASN A 69 13.41 -4.01 -16.42
CA ASN A 69 12.06 -3.43 -16.55
C ASN A 69 12.08 -1.90 -16.45
N PHE A 70 12.93 -1.35 -15.59
CA PHE A 70 13.14 0.09 -15.49
C PHE A 70 13.75 0.66 -16.77
N GLU A 71 14.83 0.05 -17.27
CA GLU A 71 15.47 0.43 -18.54
C GLU A 71 14.47 0.39 -19.70
N ARG A 72 13.64 -0.66 -19.80
CA ARG A 72 12.58 -0.74 -20.82
C ARG A 72 11.58 0.40 -20.72
N ARG A 73 11.14 0.73 -19.51
CA ARG A 73 10.20 1.84 -19.28
C ARG A 73 10.82 3.18 -19.63
N GLN A 74 12.08 3.38 -19.25
CA GLN A 74 12.80 4.62 -19.53
C GLN A 74 13.04 4.81 -21.03
N ALA A 75 13.46 3.76 -21.73
CA ALA A 75 13.62 3.79 -23.19
C ALA A 75 12.29 4.09 -23.90
N GLN A 76 11.16 3.59 -23.37
CA GLN A 76 9.84 3.92 -23.92
C GLN A 76 9.47 5.39 -23.69
N LEU A 77 9.74 5.93 -22.49
CA LEU A 77 9.49 7.34 -22.17
C LEU A 77 10.35 8.28 -23.02
N GLU A 78 11.60 7.91 -23.27
CA GLU A 78 12.52 8.65 -24.14
C GLU A 78 11.99 8.72 -25.58
N LYS A 79 11.58 7.58 -26.15
CA LYS A 79 10.95 7.54 -27.48
C LYS A 79 9.67 8.36 -27.56
N GLN A 80 8.83 8.31 -26.51
CA GLN A 80 7.61 9.13 -26.44
C GLN A 80 7.96 10.62 -26.43
N TYR A 81 8.97 11.01 -25.65
CA TYR A 81 9.44 12.39 -25.60
C TYR A 81 10.00 12.87 -26.94
N GLU A 82 10.85 12.07 -27.59
CA GLU A 82 11.39 12.38 -28.92
C GLU A 82 10.27 12.54 -29.95
N SER A 83 9.29 11.62 -29.96
CA SER A 83 8.14 11.71 -30.83
C SER A 83 7.32 12.98 -30.60
N ILE A 84 7.06 13.35 -29.34
CA ILE A 84 6.35 14.60 -28.99
C ILE A 84 7.15 15.82 -29.45
N LYS A 85 8.47 15.81 -29.25
CA LYS A 85 9.36 16.90 -29.65
C LYS A 85 9.33 17.11 -31.16
N THR A 86 9.48 16.04 -31.94
CA THR A 86 9.42 16.09 -33.41
C THR A 86 8.07 16.62 -33.90
N ALA A 87 6.97 16.10 -33.35
CA ALA A 87 5.63 16.58 -33.70
C ALA A 87 5.43 18.08 -33.39
N MET A 88 5.96 18.55 -32.26
CA MET A 88 5.89 19.97 -31.89
C MET A 88 6.78 20.86 -32.76
N THR A 89 7.95 20.38 -33.18
CA THR A 89 8.79 21.13 -34.13
C THR A 89 8.13 21.26 -35.50
N GLU A 90 7.53 20.18 -36.01
CA GLU A 90 6.77 20.21 -37.28
C GLU A 90 5.55 21.12 -37.18
N LEU A 91 4.80 21.05 -36.06
CA LEU A 91 3.63 21.91 -35.84
C LEU A 91 4.01 23.39 -35.85
N LYS A 92 5.16 23.75 -35.27
CA LYS A 92 5.66 25.13 -35.24
C LYS A 92 5.99 25.65 -36.63
N GLU A 93 6.51 24.80 -37.52
CA GLU A 93 6.83 25.16 -38.90
C GLU A 93 5.58 25.32 -39.77
N VAL A 94 4.57 24.45 -39.57
CA VAL A 94 3.34 24.45 -40.37
C VAL A 94 2.33 25.50 -39.90
N SER A 95 2.11 25.62 -38.58
CA SER A 95 1.12 26.54 -38.00
C SER A 95 1.55 27.04 -36.62
N PRO A 96 2.13 28.26 -36.55
CA PRO A 96 2.54 28.87 -35.28
C PRO A 96 1.39 29.07 -34.29
N GLU A 97 0.18 29.39 -34.77
CA GLU A 97 -1.00 29.63 -33.92
C GLU A 97 -1.42 28.36 -33.15
N LEU A 98 -1.41 27.20 -33.81
CA LEU A 98 -1.73 25.91 -33.19
C LEU A 98 -0.63 25.47 -32.21
N PHE A 99 0.64 25.76 -32.54
CA PHE A 99 1.75 25.51 -31.63
C PHE A 99 1.61 26.32 -30.33
N GLU A 100 1.27 27.60 -30.42
CA GLU A 100 1.00 28.43 -29.24
C GLU A 100 -0.17 27.91 -28.41
N ALA A 101 -1.25 27.47 -29.06
CA ALA A 101 -2.40 26.87 -28.38
C ALA A 101 -2.03 25.58 -27.64
N ALA A 102 -1.27 24.69 -28.26
CA ALA A 102 -0.86 23.40 -27.69
C ALA A 102 0.14 23.55 -26.54
N ASN A 103 0.99 24.58 -26.55
CA ASN A 103 2.00 24.81 -25.51
C ASN A 103 1.44 25.57 -24.27
N LYS A 104 0.14 25.85 -24.23
CA LYS A 104 -0.50 26.46 -23.05
C LYS A 104 -0.44 25.50 -21.87
N LYS A 105 0.02 26.00 -20.73
CA LYS A 105 0.12 25.21 -19.50
C LYS A 105 -1.25 25.06 -18.86
N GLU A 106 -1.80 23.86 -18.90
CA GLU A 106 -3.05 23.53 -18.22
C GLU A 106 -2.81 22.99 -16.80
N PRO A 107 -3.73 23.23 -15.85
CA PRO A 107 -3.71 22.57 -14.56
C PRO A 107 -4.00 21.08 -14.75
N VAL A 108 -2.95 20.25 -14.67
CA VAL A 108 -3.07 18.81 -14.91
C VAL A 108 -3.77 18.14 -13.72
N ARG A 109 -5.04 17.75 -13.89
CA ARG A 109 -5.77 16.88 -12.96
C ARG A 109 -6.28 15.67 -13.71
N PHE A 110 -5.96 14.48 -13.21
CA PHE A 110 -6.53 13.25 -13.74
C PHE A 110 -8.02 13.17 -13.39
N PRO A 111 -8.88 12.70 -14.31
CA PRO A 111 -10.29 12.50 -14.04
C PRO A 111 -10.47 11.39 -12.98
N VAL A 112 -11.46 11.55 -12.10
CA VAL A 112 -11.75 10.59 -11.02
C VAL A 112 -12.13 9.21 -11.55
N ASP A 113 -12.67 9.15 -12.78
CA ASP A 113 -13.04 7.91 -13.45
C ASP A 113 -11.82 7.06 -13.86
N LEU A 114 -10.62 7.65 -13.94
CA LEU A 114 -9.39 6.92 -14.22
C LEU A 114 -8.90 6.18 -12.97
N ARG A 115 -9.48 5.00 -12.74
CA ARG A 115 -9.22 4.16 -11.56
C ARG A 115 -7.89 3.43 -11.64
N ILE A 116 -7.33 3.13 -10.47
CA ILE A 116 -6.17 2.24 -10.33
C ILE A 116 -6.63 0.80 -10.63
N PRO A 117 -5.87 0.02 -11.42
CA PRO A 117 -6.20 -1.38 -11.68
C PRO A 117 -6.34 -2.21 -10.39
N THR A 118 -7.37 -3.05 -10.33
CA THR A 118 -7.65 -3.97 -9.22
C THR A 118 -7.28 -5.41 -9.58
N ASP A 119 -7.00 -6.26 -8.58
CA ASP A 119 -6.63 -7.67 -8.81
C ASP A 119 -7.75 -8.47 -9.48
N TYR A 120 -9.02 -8.18 -9.11
CA TYR A 120 -10.21 -8.79 -9.71
C TYR A 120 -11.08 -7.70 -10.34
N PRO A 121 -11.73 -7.98 -11.49
CA PRO A 121 -12.63 -7.03 -12.12
C PRO A 121 -13.91 -6.83 -11.29
N PRO A 122 -14.56 -5.66 -11.39
CA PRO A 122 -15.87 -5.45 -10.79
C PRO A 122 -16.97 -6.21 -11.57
N ASN A 123 -18.14 -6.40 -10.95
CA ASN A 123 -19.30 -7.06 -11.58
C ASN A 123 -19.69 -6.47 -12.94
N LYS A 124 -19.49 -5.16 -13.11
CA LYS A 124 -19.62 -4.44 -14.38
C LYS A 124 -18.26 -3.85 -14.73
N PRO A 125 -17.45 -4.49 -15.60
CA PRO A 125 -16.09 -4.06 -15.89
C PRO A 125 -16.03 -2.72 -16.64
N TRP A 126 -17.06 -2.42 -17.43
CA TRP A 126 -17.16 -1.19 -18.20
C TRP A 126 -18.56 -0.58 -18.10
N GLN A 127 -18.63 0.74 -17.98
CA GLN A 127 -19.89 1.49 -18.02
C GLN A 127 -20.13 1.95 -19.46
N THR A 128 -21.25 1.52 -20.05
CA THR A 128 -21.59 1.84 -21.44
C THR A 128 -22.12 3.25 -21.61
N TYR A 129 -22.84 3.78 -20.62
CA TYR A 129 -23.36 5.14 -20.63
C TYR A 129 -22.54 6.03 -19.70
N TYR A 130 -22.20 7.22 -20.18
CA TYR A 130 -21.48 8.24 -19.42
C TYR A 130 -22.38 9.47 -19.26
N THR A 131 -22.44 9.99 -18.04
CA THR A 131 -23.13 11.25 -17.74
C THR A 131 -22.15 12.17 -17.04
N LYS A 132 -22.02 13.41 -17.56
CA LYS A 132 -21.13 14.40 -16.98
C LYS A 132 -21.56 14.70 -15.54
N PRO A 133 -20.66 14.59 -14.55
CA PRO A 133 -20.98 14.96 -13.17
C PRO A 133 -21.38 16.45 -13.12
N GLY A 134 -22.56 16.74 -12.54
CA GLY A 134 -23.11 18.11 -12.43
C GLY A 134 -24.19 18.48 -13.46
N SER A 135 -24.69 17.54 -14.27
CA SER A 135 -25.75 17.80 -15.27
C SER A 135 -27.18 17.48 -14.80
N LEU A 136 -27.35 16.96 -13.58
CA LEU A 136 -28.63 16.48 -13.02
C LEU A 136 -29.23 17.37 -11.92
N GLU A 137 -28.85 18.65 -11.87
CA GLU A 137 -29.54 19.65 -11.04
C GLU A 137 -30.67 20.27 -11.87
N LYS A 138 -31.88 19.70 -11.74
CA LYS A 138 -33.16 20.32 -12.10
C LYS A 138 -34.19 19.97 -11.03
#